data_AF-A0A9D5R0M6-F1
#
_entry.id   AF-A0A9D5R0M6-F1
#
_cell.length_a   1.000
_cell.length_b   1.000
_cell.length_c   1.000
_cell.angle_alpha   90.00
_cell.angle_beta   90.00
_cell.angle_gamma   90.00
#
_symmetry.space_group_name_H-M   'P 1'
#
loop_
_entity.id
_entity.type
_entity.pdbx_description
1 polymer ?
#
loop_
_entity_poly.entity_id
_entity_poly.type
_entity_poly.pdbx_seq_one_letter_code
_entity_poly.pdbx_strand_id
1 'polypeptide(L)'
;MKARLPCVTPSGIFSYCRDENLDKHSGFICVDIDGGESNPALKDFEALKFSMAKLPFIAYCGLSVSGNGIFCLIKIMYPEKHLEHFFAIEEMFQKIGINIDASCKNVSRLRGASYDPNPVINLNAKPFAKTITRSVKPQKFSFDKKGGHIFVNGEIHTVPYHMAILIRFIDENQIDITGNRKQWFSVGCALASEYGEGGRSIFHEFSKHYRNSRYHYTKEETDIMYSNCLRSYTRYNYTIGTFYYFCKEYGVI
;
A
#
# COMPACT_ATOMS: atom_id res chain seq x y z
N MET A 1 -14.72 18.50 -0.83
CA MET A 1 -15.92 17.77 -0.35
C MET A 1 -15.59 16.58 0.54
N LYS A 2 -14.65 15.68 0.19
CA LYS A 2 -14.29 14.50 1.02
C LYS A 2 -13.83 14.80 2.46
N ALA A 3 -13.11 15.91 2.70
CA ALA A 3 -12.56 16.24 4.01
C ALA A 3 -13.58 16.65 5.11
N ARG A 4 -14.88 16.78 4.77
CA ARG A 4 -15.95 17.14 5.71
C ARG A 4 -16.92 16.00 6.00
N LEU A 5 -16.67 14.81 5.46
CA LEU A 5 -17.55 13.67 5.69
C LEU A 5 -17.34 13.12 7.11
N PRO A 6 -18.41 12.65 7.79
CA PRO A 6 -18.27 11.84 8.97
C PRO A 6 -17.36 10.65 8.67
N CYS A 7 -16.47 10.33 9.59
CA CYS A 7 -15.48 9.28 9.43
C CYS A 7 -15.69 8.19 10.47
N VAL A 8 -15.37 6.96 10.09
CA VAL A 8 -15.43 5.79 10.96
C VAL A 8 -14.12 5.00 10.85
N THR A 9 -13.80 4.25 11.90
CA THR A 9 -12.76 3.21 11.91
C THR A 9 -13.45 1.85 11.94
N PRO A 10 -13.75 1.23 10.78
CA PRO A 10 -14.65 0.08 10.76
C PRO A 10 -14.11 -1.15 11.51
N SER A 11 -12.79 -1.25 11.65
CA SER A 11 -12.13 -2.40 12.26
C SER A 11 -12.12 -2.35 13.80
N GLY A 12 -12.50 -1.25 14.44
CA GLY A 12 -12.49 -1.19 15.90
C GLY A 12 -12.89 0.14 16.53
N ILE A 13 -12.99 0.10 17.85
CA ILE A 13 -13.19 1.25 18.74
C ILE A 13 -11.81 1.66 19.29
N PHE A 14 -11.56 2.96 19.30
CA PHE A 14 -10.28 3.54 19.65
C PHE A 14 -10.45 4.73 20.59
N SER A 15 -9.54 4.86 21.54
CA SER A 15 -9.40 6.05 22.38
C SER A 15 -8.79 7.22 21.60
N TYR A 16 -7.84 6.91 20.70
CA TYR A 16 -7.28 7.81 19.70
C TYR A 16 -7.11 7.07 18.37
N CYS A 17 -7.30 7.74 17.24
CA CYS A 17 -7.25 7.09 15.91
C CYS A 17 -5.82 6.70 15.48
N ARG A 18 -5.24 5.70 16.15
CA ARG A 18 -3.93 5.06 15.89
C ARG A 18 -4.02 3.57 16.25
N ASP A 19 -3.25 2.74 15.56
CA ASP A 19 -3.28 1.28 15.75
C ASP A 19 -2.98 0.86 17.20
N GLU A 20 -2.04 1.54 17.86
CA GLU A 20 -1.62 1.29 19.26
C GLU A 20 -2.72 1.60 20.29
N ASN A 21 -3.76 2.35 19.91
CA ASN A 21 -4.84 2.81 20.78
C ASN A 21 -6.16 2.07 20.53
N LEU A 22 -6.10 0.85 20.00
CA LEU A 22 -7.26 -0.02 19.82
C LEU A 22 -7.78 -0.50 21.19
N ASP A 23 -8.99 -0.08 21.54
CA ASP A 23 -9.66 -0.55 22.76
C ASP A 23 -10.40 -1.86 22.50
N LYS A 24 -11.07 -1.98 21.34
CA LYS A 24 -11.82 -3.17 20.97
C LYS A 24 -11.91 -3.34 19.46
N HIS A 25 -11.44 -4.49 18.96
CA HIS A 25 -11.62 -4.87 17.56
C HIS A 25 -13.10 -5.20 17.25
N SER A 26 -13.60 -4.77 16.10
CA SER A 26 -15.02 -4.96 15.70
C SER A 26 -15.32 -6.38 15.22
N GLY A 27 -14.28 -7.12 14.82
CA GLY A 27 -14.38 -8.43 14.16
C GLY A 27 -14.43 -8.34 12.64
N PHE A 28 -14.27 -7.13 12.09
CA PHE A 28 -14.31 -6.87 10.65
C PHE A 28 -13.02 -6.21 10.16
N ILE A 29 -12.67 -6.48 8.90
CA ILE A 29 -11.68 -5.73 8.14
C ILE A 29 -12.41 -4.94 7.06
N CYS A 30 -12.09 -3.65 6.92
CA CYS A 30 -12.55 -2.83 5.81
C CYS A 30 -11.62 -3.01 4.61
N VAL A 31 -12.17 -3.26 3.44
CA VAL A 31 -11.41 -3.37 2.19
C VAL A 31 -11.97 -2.38 1.18
N ASP A 32 -11.10 -1.52 0.66
CA ASP A 32 -11.43 -0.56 -0.39
C ASP A 32 -10.94 -1.07 -1.75
N ILE A 33 -11.83 -1.05 -2.75
CA ILE A 33 -11.55 -1.44 -4.13
C ILE A 33 -11.93 -0.29 -5.03
N ASP A 34 -10.92 0.46 -5.46
CA ASP A 34 -11.10 1.59 -6.37
C ASP A 34 -10.78 1.19 -7.81
N GLY A 35 -11.47 1.81 -8.76
CA GLY A 35 -11.12 1.74 -10.17
C GLY A 35 -9.85 2.50 -10.53
N GLY A 36 -9.65 2.73 -11.82
CA GLY A 36 -8.53 3.54 -12.32
C GLY A 36 -7.27 2.71 -12.48
N GLU A 37 -6.12 3.24 -12.04
CA GLU A 37 -4.81 2.59 -12.24
C GLU A 37 -4.67 1.27 -11.48
N SER A 38 -5.23 1.18 -10.27
CA SER A 38 -5.16 -0.04 -9.45
C SER A 38 -5.94 -1.20 -10.06
N ASN A 39 -7.05 -0.90 -10.74
CA ASN A 39 -7.96 -1.89 -11.32
C ASN A 39 -8.52 -1.39 -12.67
N PRO A 40 -7.71 -1.34 -13.74
CA PRO A 40 -8.08 -0.68 -14.99
C PRO A 40 -9.21 -1.40 -15.75
N ALA A 41 -9.38 -2.70 -15.51
CA ALA A 41 -10.44 -3.53 -16.07
C ALA A 41 -11.79 -3.32 -15.37
N LEU A 42 -11.82 -2.78 -14.14
CA LEU A 42 -13.07 -2.53 -13.42
C LEU A 42 -13.72 -1.23 -13.92
N LYS A 43 -14.92 -1.37 -14.47
CA LYS A 43 -15.74 -0.26 -14.98
C LYS A 43 -17.13 -0.19 -14.34
N ASP A 44 -17.67 -1.35 -13.96
CA ASP A 44 -18.99 -1.46 -13.35
C ASP A 44 -18.88 -1.88 -11.88
N PHE A 45 -18.99 -0.90 -10.99
CA PHE A 45 -18.90 -1.09 -9.54
C PHE A 45 -20.19 -1.60 -8.91
N GLU A 46 -21.33 -1.43 -9.57
CA GLU A 46 -22.60 -2.04 -9.15
C GLU A 46 -22.54 -3.55 -9.39
N ALA A 47 -22.15 -3.99 -10.59
CA ALA A 47 -21.94 -5.41 -10.89
C ALA A 47 -20.87 -6.04 -9.99
N LEU A 48 -19.80 -5.30 -9.69
CA LEU A 48 -18.76 -5.74 -8.75
C LEU A 48 -19.33 -5.90 -7.33
N LYS A 49 -20.14 -4.95 -6.83
CA LYS A 49 -20.81 -5.03 -5.52
C LYS A 49 -21.62 -6.32 -5.40
N PHE A 50 -22.44 -6.65 -6.39
CA PHE A 50 -23.22 -7.90 -6.41
C PHE A 50 -22.35 -9.16 -6.56
N SER A 51 -21.21 -9.06 -7.23
CA SER A 51 -20.27 -10.19 -7.35
C SER A 51 -19.56 -10.46 -6.03
N MET A 52 -19.11 -9.41 -5.32
CA MET A 52 -18.49 -9.52 -4.01
C MET A 52 -19.46 -10.03 -2.96
N ALA A 53 -20.74 -9.63 -3.04
CA ALA A 53 -21.81 -10.12 -2.16
C ALA A 53 -21.96 -11.65 -2.14
N LYS A 54 -21.51 -12.36 -3.18
CA LYS A 54 -21.56 -13.83 -3.24
C LYS A 54 -20.53 -14.50 -2.34
N LEU A 55 -19.50 -13.76 -1.91
CA LEU A 55 -18.48 -14.28 -1.01
C LEU A 55 -19.06 -14.37 0.42
N PRO A 56 -19.05 -15.55 1.06
CA PRO A 56 -19.80 -15.78 2.29
C PRO A 56 -19.28 -14.98 3.51
N PHE A 57 -18.08 -14.42 3.42
CA PHE A 57 -17.45 -13.63 4.47
C PHE A 57 -17.66 -12.11 4.33
N ILE A 58 -18.27 -11.66 3.23
CA ILE A 58 -18.64 -10.25 3.04
C ILE A 58 -19.91 -9.99 3.84
N ALA A 59 -19.82 -9.10 4.82
CA ALA A 59 -20.94 -8.68 5.67
C ALA A 59 -21.61 -7.41 5.18
N TYR A 60 -20.85 -6.53 4.52
CA TYR A 60 -21.33 -5.31 3.91
C TYR A 60 -20.57 -5.06 2.61
N CYS A 61 -21.24 -4.60 1.57
CA CYS A 61 -20.61 -4.05 0.37
C CYS A 61 -21.41 -2.87 -0.16
N GLY A 62 -20.74 -1.74 -0.41
CA GLY A 62 -21.40 -0.53 -0.89
C GLY A 62 -20.48 0.36 -1.74
N LEU A 63 -21.09 1.23 -2.53
CA LEU A 63 -20.37 2.18 -3.37
C LEU A 63 -19.58 3.20 -2.52
N SER A 64 -18.44 3.62 -3.08
CA SER A 64 -17.65 4.75 -2.59
C SER A 64 -18.35 6.08 -2.87
N VAL A 65 -17.91 7.16 -2.22
CA VAL A 65 -18.45 8.53 -2.40
C VAL A 65 -18.45 8.97 -3.87
N SER A 66 -17.48 8.51 -4.66
CA SER A 66 -17.35 8.86 -6.08
C SER A 66 -18.11 7.94 -7.04
N GLY A 67 -18.69 6.84 -6.56
CA GLY A 67 -19.26 5.78 -7.40
C GLY A 67 -18.22 4.91 -8.15
N ASN A 68 -16.99 5.39 -8.31
CA ASN A 68 -15.89 4.70 -9.02
C ASN A 68 -15.07 3.72 -8.16
N GLY A 69 -15.75 3.07 -7.21
CA GLY A 69 -15.12 2.16 -6.25
C GLY A 69 -16.15 1.59 -5.31
N ILE A 70 -15.84 0.47 -4.67
CA ILE A 70 -16.64 -0.12 -3.59
C ILE A 70 -15.81 -0.23 -2.32
N PHE A 71 -16.49 -0.40 -1.19
CA PHE A 71 -15.86 -0.93 0.00
C PHE A 71 -16.65 -2.10 0.55
N CYS A 72 -15.92 -3.00 1.19
CA CYS A 72 -16.45 -4.19 1.82
C CYS A 72 -16.08 -4.23 3.29
N LEU A 73 -16.98 -4.74 4.14
CA LEU A 73 -16.63 -5.23 5.47
C LEU A 73 -16.57 -6.75 5.43
N ILE A 74 -15.40 -7.29 5.72
CA ILE A 74 -15.14 -8.73 5.76
C ILE A 74 -15.08 -9.16 7.22
N LYS A 75 -15.92 -10.13 7.60
CA LYS A 75 -15.87 -10.71 8.94
C LYS A 75 -14.66 -11.64 9.05
N ILE A 76 -13.83 -11.48 10.07
CA ILE A 76 -12.65 -12.31 10.29
C ILE A 76 -12.79 -13.21 11.51
N MET A 77 -12.12 -14.36 11.50
CA MET A 77 -12.19 -15.35 12.57
C MET A 77 -11.33 -14.98 13.79
N TYR A 78 -10.20 -14.31 13.56
CA TYR A 78 -9.18 -14.03 14.58
C TYR A 78 -8.86 -12.53 14.60
N PRO A 79 -9.63 -11.71 15.35
CA PRO A 79 -9.41 -10.27 15.49
C PRO A 79 -7.97 -9.86 15.85
N GLU A 80 -7.31 -10.68 16.67
CA GLU A 80 -5.92 -10.51 17.11
C GLU A 80 -4.89 -10.73 16.00
N LYS A 81 -5.30 -11.33 14.87
CA LYS A 81 -4.48 -11.57 13.66
C LYS A 81 -4.94 -10.70 12.49
N HIS A 82 -5.33 -9.46 12.77
CA HIS A 82 -5.88 -8.54 11.76
C HIS A 82 -4.98 -8.45 10.52
N LEU A 83 -3.69 -8.24 10.72
CA LEU A 83 -2.73 -8.05 9.65
C LEU A 83 -2.55 -9.33 8.81
N GLU A 84 -2.49 -10.49 9.45
CA GLU A 84 -2.36 -11.77 8.76
C GLU A 84 -3.64 -12.17 8.00
N HIS A 85 -4.82 -11.80 8.53
CA HIS A 85 -6.07 -11.89 7.78
C HIS A 85 -6.06 -10.95 6.57
N PHE A 86 -5.61 -9.71 6.75
CA PHE A 86 -5.50 -8.76 5.64
C PHE A 86 -4.61 -9.32 4.52
N PHE A 87 -3.43 -9.86 4.84
CA PHE A 87 -2.55 -10.45 3.82
C PHE A 87 -3.19 -11.65 3.11
N ALA A 88 -3.94 -12.48 3.83
CA ALA A 88 -4.67 -13.59 3.23
C ALA A 88 -5.80 -13.14 2.31
N ILE A 89 -6.50 -12.06 2.67
CA ILE A 89 -7.53 -11.40 1.87
C ILE A 89 -6.89 -10.78 0.62
N GLU A 90 -5.82 -10.03 0.77
CA GLU A 90 -5.09 -9.40 -0.33
C GLU A 90 -4.66 -10.44 -1.38
N GLU A 91 -4.02 -11.54 -0.95
CA GLU A 91 -3.62 -12.62 -1.87
C GLU A 91 -4.84 -13.25 -2.58
N MET A 92 -5.95 -13.43 -1.87
CA MET A 92 -7.17 -13.99 -2.47
C MET A 92 -7.76 -13.07 -3.54
N PHE A 93 -7.82 -11.76 -3.30
CA PHE A 93 -8.29 -10.77 -4.28
C PHE A 93 -7.33 -10.65 -5.47
N GLN A 94 -6.01 -10.68 -5.22
CA GLN A 94 -5.00 -10.68 -6.28
C GLN A 94 -5.14 -11.90 -7.22
N LYS A 95 -5.45 -13.08 -6.68
CA LYS A 95 -5.68 -14.31 -7.49
C LYS A 95 -6.83 -14.18 -8.48
N ILE A 96 -7.81 -13.31 -8.21
CA ILE A 96 -8.92 -13.02 -9.12
C ILE A 96 -8.70 -11.71 -9.90
N GLY A 97 -7.47 -11.17 -9.89
CA GLY A 97 -7.09 -9.98 -10.65
C GLY A 97 -7.59 -8.66 -10.06
N ILE A 98 -7.93 -8.62 -8.76
CA ILE A 98 -8.38 -7.42 -8.07
C ILE A 98 -7.32 -6.97 -7.06
N ASN A 99 -6.90 -5.71 -7.17
CA ASN A 99 -6.03 -5.06 -6.21
C ASN A 99 -6.86 -4.29 -5.19
N ILE A 100 -6.57 -4.49 -3.92
CA ILE A 100 -7.20 -3.78 -2.80
C ILE A 100 -6.26 -2.69 -2.26
N ASP A 101 -6.77 -1.64 -1.61
CA ASP A 101 -5.91 -0.62 -0.99
C ASP A 101 -5.11 -1.23 0.16
N ALA A 102 -3.79 -1.38 -0.01
CA ALA A 102 -2.87 -1.92 1.00
C ALA A 102 -2.90 -1.16 2.34
N SER A 103 -3.37 0.10 2.34
CA SER A 103 -3.54 0.89 3.56
C SER A 103 -4.64 0.35 4.50
N CYS A 104 -5.52 -0.51 3.98
CA CYS A 104 -6.62 -1.13 4.74
C CYS A 104 -6.14 -2.20 5.75
N LYS A 105 -4.85 -2.55 5.74
CA LYS A 105 -4.25 -3.48 6.70
C LYS A 105 -4.11 -2.92 8.12
N ASN A 106 -4.17 -1.60 8.27
CA ASN A 106 -4.06 -0.94 9.56
C ASN A 106 -5.43 -0.96 10.24
N VAL A 107 -5.47 -1.41 11.50
CA VAL A 107 -6.73 -1.52 12.24
C VAL A 107 -7.38 -0.16 12.45
N SER A 108 -6.59 0.91 12.59
CA SER A 108 -7.08 2.29 12.73
C SER A 108 -7.42 2.96 11.40
N ARG A 109 -7.63 2.20 10.33
CA ARG A 109 -7.95 2.77 9.01
C ARG A 109 -9.24 3.58 9.08
N LEU A 110 -9.06 4.90 8.95
CA LEU A 110 -10.15 5.86 8.86
C LEU A 110 -10.76 5.83 7.46
N ARG A 111 -12.09 5.80 7.38
CA ARG A 111 -12.85 5.91 6.13
C ARG A 111 -13.96 6.94 6.28
N GLY A 112 -14.14 7.78 5.25
CA GLY A 112 -15.29 8.67 5.16
C GLY A 112 -16.56 7.88 4.83
N ALA A 113 -17.65 8.15 5.55
CA ALA A 113 -18.94 7.52 5.31
C ALA A 113 -19.43 7.82 3.89
N SER A 114 -19.74 6.78 3.13
CA SER A 114 -20.40 6.88 1.83
C SER A 114 -21.86 6.44 1.94
N TYR A 115 -22.74 7.14 1.23
CA TYR A 115 -24.13 6.76 1.08
C TYR A 115 -24.28 5.94 -0.20
N ASP A 116 -24.80 4.72 -0.07
CA ASP A 116 -25.27 3.88 -1.16
C ASP A 116 -26.76 3.62 -0.89
N PRO A 117 -27.68 3.91 -1.83
CA PRO A 117 -29.11 3.64 -1.63
C PRO A 117 -29.43 2.13 -1.58
N ASN A 118 -28.59 1.29 -2.17
CA ASN A 118 -28.80 -0.15 -2.28
C ASN A 118 -27.52 -0.92 -1.87
N PRO A 119 -27.04 -0.79 -0.62
CA PRO A 119 -25.89 -1.55 -0.17
C PRO A 119 -26.29 -3.02 0.01
N VAL A 120 -25.33 -3.91 -0.18
CA VAL A 120 -25.51 -5.32 0.19
C VAL A 120 -25.18 -5.45 1.68
N ILE A 121 -26.10 -6.05 2.43
CA ILE A 121 -25.93 -6.35 3.85
C ILE A 121 -26.18 -7.85 4.07
N ASN A 122 -25.18 -8.54 4.62
CA ASN A 122 -25.24 -9.95 4.98
C ASN A 122 -24.93 -10.10 6.48
N LEU A 123 -25.98 -10.10 7.29
CA LEU A 123 -25.88 -10.27 8.74
C LEU A 123 -25.37 -11.66 9.15
N ASN A 124 -25.46 -12.65 8.25
CA ASN A 124 -25.04 -14.03 8.46
C ASN A 124 -23.64 -14.32 7.87
N ALA A 125 -22.83 -13.29 7.64
CA ALA A 125 -21.48 -13.46 7.12
C ALA A 125 -20.67 -14.46 7.96
N LYS A 126 -20.05 -15.43 7.27
CA LYS A 126 -19.20 -16.45 7.87
C LYS A 126 -17.81 -15.87 8.12
N PRO A 127 -17.18 -16.06 9.28
CA PRO A 127 -15.84 -15.55 9.53
C PRO A 127 -14.82 -16.13 8.53
N PHE A 128 -14.04 -15.26 7.91
CA PHE A 128 -12.88 -15.64 7.10
C PHE A 128 -11.77 -16.16 8.03
N ALA A 129 -11.34 -17.41 7.82
CA ALA A 129 -10.45 -18.11 8.73
C ALA A 129 -8.97 -18.10 8.32
N LYS A 130 -8.67 -17.87 7.03
CA LYS A 130 -7.31 -17.98 6.50
C LYS A 130 -6.44 -16.81 7.00
N THR A 131 -5.27 -17.12 7.53
CA THR A 131 -4.25 -16.15 7.92
C THR A 131 -2.95 -16.45 7.19
N ILE A 132 -2.24 -15.41 6.76
CA ILE A 132 -0.92 -15.53 6.14
C ILE A 132 0.04 -14.59 6.84
N THR A 133 1.20 -15.11 7.23
CA THR A 133 2.29 -14.28 7.72
C THR A 133 3.23 -13.96 6.55
N ARG A 134 3.48 -12.69 6.29
CA ARG A 134 4.61 -12.27 5.45
C ARG A 134 5.83 -12.20 6.36
N SER A 135 6.65 -13.25 6.35
CA SER A 135 7.89 -13.25 7.11
C SER A 135 8.88 -12.29 6.45
N VAL A 136 8.93 -11.08 6.95
CA VAL A 136 10.05 -10.17 6.75
C VAL A 136 11.17 -10.69 7.63
N LYS A 137 12.09 -11.51 7.09
CA LYS A 137 13.30 -11.88 7.83
C LYS A 137 14.13 -10.61 7.92
N PRO A 138 14.38 -10.05 9.12
CA PRO A 138 15.19 -8.86 9.20
C PRO A 138 16.60 -9.21 8.75
N GLN A 139 17.08 -8.66 7.65
CA GLN A 139 18.49 -8.77 7.33
C GLN A 139 19.22 -7.78 8.23
N LYS A 140 20.04 -8.30 9.15
CA LYS A 140 20.94 -7.49 9.95
C LYS A 140 22.01 -6.91 9.03
N PHE A 141 21.80 -5.69 8.52
CA PHE A 141 22.86 -4.94 7.86
C PHE A 141 23.82 -4.40 8.93
N SER A 142 25.08 -4.85 8.91
CA SER A 142 26.14 -4.17 9.66
C SER A 142 26.59 -2.96 8.85
N PHE A 143 26.36 -1.76 9.38
CA PHE A 143 26.71 -0.52 8.70
C PHE A 143 28.22 -0.25 8.85
N ASP A 144 29.00 -0.54 7.81
CA ASP A 144 30.37 -0.01 7.72
C ASP A 144 30.32 1.45 7.19
N LYS A 145 31.15 2.34 7.74
CA LYS A 145 31.06 3.80 7.56
C LYS A 145 31.66 4.31 6.23
N LYS A 146 32.13 3.43 5.35
CA LYS A 146 32.67 3.82 4.03
C LYS A 146 31.52 3.85 3.02
N GLY A 147 31.33 4.98 2.35
CA GLY A 147 30.26 5.18 1.36
C GLY A 147 30.21 4.07 0.31
N GLY A 148 29.01 3.78 -0.20
CA GLY A 148 28.78 2.86 -1.30
C GLY A 148 28.77 3.57 -2.66
N HIS A 149 28.87 2.78 -3.73
CA HIS A 149 28.75 3.27 -5.10
C HIS A 149 27.66 2.51 -5.83
N ILE A 150 26.87 3.21 -6.62
CA ILE A 150 25.90 2.63 -7.54
C ILE A 150 26.20 3.12 -8.96
N PHE A 151 25.86 2.29 -9.94
CA PHE A 151 26.06 2.61 -11.35
C PHE A 151 24.71 2.89 -12.00
N VAL A 152 24.45 4.15 -12.31
CA VAL A 152 23.18 4.60 -12.88
C VAL A 152 23.46 5.25 -14.22
N ASN A 153 22.83 4.76 -15.30
CA ASN A 153 22.93 5.36 -16.64
C ASN A 153 24.36 5.59 -17.16
N GLY A 154 25.32 4.73 -16.81
CA GLY A 154 26.71 4.89 -17.25
C GLY A 154 27.61 5.64 -16.27
N GLU A 155 27.06 6.19 -15.19
CA GLU A 155 27.77 7.05 -14.23
C GLU A 155 27.83 6.41 -12.84
N ILE A 156 28.95 6.64 -12.14
CA ILE A 156 29.13 6.22 -10.75
C ILE A 156 28.58 7.31 -9.84
N HIS A 157 27.58 6.96 -9.03
CA HIS A 157 27.07 7.83 -7.97
C HIS A 157 27.50 7.31 -6.60
N THR A 158 27.92 8.23 -5.73
CA THR A 158 28.22 7.90 -4.33
C THR A 158 26.93 7.96 -3.52
N VAL A 159 26.66 6.89 -2.78
CA VAL A 159 25.47 6.76 -1.93
C VAL A 159 25.87 6.20 -0.56
N PRO A 160 25.03 6.31 0.47
CA PRO A 160 25.28 5.60 1.72
C PRO A 160 25.44 4.09 1.49
N TYR A 161 26.38 3.46 2.19
CA TYR A 161 26.70 2.03 2.01
C TYR A 161 25.47 1.12 2.10
N HIS A 162 24.60 1.38 3.07
CA HIS A 162 23.37 0.62 3.22
C HIS A 162 22.47 0.73 1.99
N MET A 163 22.36 1.91 1.35
CA MET A 163 21.56 2.06 0.14
C MET A 163 22.12 1.21 -1.01
N ALA A 164 23.44 1.17 -1.17
CA ALA A 164 24.06 0.32 -2.19
C ALA A 164 23.75 -1.17 -1.95
N ILE A 165 23.73 -1.63 -0.69
CA ILE A 165 23.35 -3.01 -0.37
C ILE A 165 21.86 -3.27 -0.67
N LEU A 166 20.97 -2.35 -0.28
CA LEU A 166 19.53 -2.50 -0.52
C LEU A 166 19.21 -2.56 -2.00
N ILE A 167 19.82 -1.68 -2.80
CA ILE A 167 19.69 -1.66 -4.26
C ILE A 167 20.13 -3.00 -4.85
N ARG A 168 21.33 -3.46 -4.46
CA ARG A 168 21.85 -4.75 -4.93
C ARG A 168 20.92 -5.91 -4.59
N PHE A 169 20.41 -5.97 -3.36
CA PHE A 169 19.51 -7.04 -2.95
C PHE A 169 18.19 -7.02 -3.75
N ILE A 170 17.61 -5.83 -3.94
CA ILE A 170 16.40 -5.63 -4.74
C ILE A 170 16.63 -6.07 -6.18
N ASP A 171 17.76 -5.69 -6.78
CA ASP A 171 18.14 -6.08 -8.14
C ASP A 171 18.33 -7.60 -8.28
N GLU A 172 19.09 -8.22 -7.39
CA GLU A 172 19.37 -9.66 -7.41
C GLU A 172 18.09 -10.50 -7.25
N ASN A 173 17.08 -9.98 -6.52
CA ASN A 173 15.82 -10.68 -6.25
C ASN A 173 14.63 -10.17 -7.08
N GLN A 174 14.83 -9.20 -7.97
CA GLN A 174 13.79 -8.59 -8.81
C GLN A 174 12.57 -8.11 -8.00
N ILE A 175 12.81 -7.43 -6.88
CA ILE A 175 11.75 -6.97 -5.96
C ILE A 175 11.26 -5.58 -6.39
N ASP A 176 9.94 -5.41 -6.57
CA ASP A 176 9.34 -4.08 -6.78
C ASP A 176 8.82 -3.49 -5.46
N ILE A 177 9.59 -2.57 -4.85
CA ILE A 177 9.19 -1.85 -3.64
C ILE A 177 8.34 -0.60 -3.92
N THR A 178 8.10 -0.27 -5.18
CA THR A 178 7.43 0.97 -5.60
C THR A 178 5.93 0.78 -5.81
N GLY A 179 5.46 -0.45 -6.01
CA GLY A 179 4.05 -0.83 -5.92
C GLY A 179 3.14 -0.05 -6.89
N ASN A 180 2.17 0.70 -6.37
CA ASN A 180 1.31 1.57 -7.20
C ASN A 180 1.87 3.00 -7.31
N ARG A 181 1.30 3.83 -8.18
CA ARG A 181 1.79 5.21 -8.41
C ARG A 181 1.87 6.07 -7.13
N LYS A 182 0.96 5.85 -6.17
CA LYS A 182 0.95 6.56 -4.89
C LYS A 182 2.12 6.12 -4.00
N GLN A 183 2.40 4.82 -3.95
CA GLN A 183 3.56 4.28 -3.24
C GLN A 183 4.88 4.69 -3.90
N TRP A 184 4.95 4.66 -5.23
CA TRP A 184 6.10 5.14 -5.98
C TRP A 184 6.41 6.61 -5.66
N PHE A 185 5.37 7.46 -5.63
CA PHE A 185 5.50 8.86 -5.23
C PHE A 185 5.92 9.03 -3.77
N SER A 186 5.40 8.23 -2.83
CA SER A 186 5.79 8.35 -1.41
C SER A 186 7.24 7.90 -1.17
N VAL A 187 7.71 6.86 -1.87
CA VAL A 187 9.13 6.46 -1.90
C VAL A 187 10.00 7.60 -2.46
N GLY A 188 9.58 8.21 -3.57
CA GLY A 188 10.29 9.34 -4.17
C GLY A 188 10.38 10.56 -3.24
N CYS A 189 9.28 10.92 -2.58
CA CYS A 189 9.28 11.99 -1.58
C CYS A 189 10.17 11.68 -0.36
N ALA A 190 10.19 10.43 0.10
CA ALA A 190 11.07 10.00 1.19
C ALA A 190 12.55 10.22 0.85
N LEU A 191 12.98 9.79 -0.34
CA LEU A 191 14.36 9.99 -0.81
C LEU A 191 14.68 11.48 -1.04
N ALA A 192 13.74 12.23 -1.62
CA ALA A 192 13.89 13.68 -1.81
C ALA A 192 14.03 14.43 -0.48
N SER A 193 13.32 13.99 0.57
CA SER A 193 13.39 14.60 1.90
C SER A 193 14.75 14.43 2.58
N GLU A 194 15.43 13.29 2.33
CA GLU A 194 16.69 12.92 2.97
C GLU A 194 17.90 13.39 2.15
N TYR A 195 17.84 13.22 0.82
CA TYR A 195 19.00 13.38 -0.07
C TYR A 195 18.84 14.50 -1.11
N GLY A 196 17.68 15.16 -1.17
CA GLY A 196 17.39 16.16 -2.19
C GLY A 196 17.59 15.61 -3.60
N GLU A 197 18.20 16.41 -4.48
CA GLU A 197 18.52 16.00 -5.86
C GLU A 197 19.44 14.76 -5.89
N GLY A 198 20.31 14.61 -4.89
CA GLY A 198 21.24 13.47 -4.79
C GLY A 198 20.54 12.11 -4.64
N GLY A 199 19.27 12.09 -4.23
CA GLY A 199 18.47 10.86 -4.16
C GLY A 199 17.90 10.41 -5.51
N ARG A 200 18.06 11.19 -6.59
CA ARG A 200 17.52 10.83 -7.91
C ARG A 200 18.10 9.51 -8.42
N SER A 201 19.42 9.34 -8.34
CA SER A 201 20.10 8.11 -8.77
C SER A 201 19.59 6.89 -7.98
N ILE A 202 19.43 7.03 -6.67
CA ILE A 202 18.84 6.01 -5.78
C ILE A 202 17.41 5.69 -6.21
N PHE A 203 16.60 6.70 -6.52
CA PHE A 203 15.22 6.53 -6.95
C PHE A 203 15.12 5.78 -8.29
N HIS A 204 16.02 6.06 -9.25
CA HIS A 204 16.09 5.30 -10.49
C HIS A 204 16.33 3.81 -10.24
N GLU A 205 17.28 3.47 -9.37
CA GLU A 205 17.60 2.06 -9.06
C GLU A 205 16.39 1.30 -8.52
N PHE A 206 15.68 1.85 -7.53
CA PHE A 206 14.48 1.17 -7.01
C PHE A 206 13.29 1.18 -7.98
N SER A 207 13.24 2.15 -8.90
CA SER A 207 12.19 2.24 -9.90
C SER A 207 12.38 1.27 -11.07
N LYS A 208 13.58 0.68 -11.26
CA LYS A 208 13.86 -0.26 -12.37
C LYS A 208 12.91 -1.45 -12.41
N HIS A 209 12.46 -1.91 -11.25
CA HIS A 209 11.55 -3.05 -11.13
C HIS A 209 10.07 -2.66 -11.16
N TYR A 210 9.75 -1.37 -11.25
CA TYR A 210 8.37 -0.90 -11.34
C TYR A 210 7.66 -1.47 -12.57
N ARG A 211 6.61 -2.25 -12.33
CA ARG A 211 5.76 -2.81 -13.39
C ARG A 211 4.29 -2.66 -13.05
N ASN A 212 3.54 -1.96 -13.88
CA ASN A 212 2.09 -2.07 -13.92
C ASN A 212 1.57 -2.25 -15.35
N SER A 213 0.30 -2.56 -15.53
CA SER A 213 -0.29 -2.87 -16.84
C SER A 213 -0.31 -1.71 -17.85
N ARG A 214 0.07 -0.49 -17.44
CA ARG A 214 0.11 0.73 -18.28
C ARG A 214 1.46 1.46 -18.28
N TYR A 215 2.33 1.17 -17.31
CA TYR A 215 3.57 1.90 -17.06
C TYR A 215 4.67 0.89 -16.70
N HIS A 216 5.80 1.02 -17.38
CA HIS A 216 7.05 0.32 -17.09
C HIS A 216 8.11 1.38 -16.80
N TYR A 217 9.17 1.02 -16.09
CA TYR A 217 10.29 1.93 -15.90
C TYR A 217 10.75 2.54 -17.24
N THR A 218 10.64 3.86 -17.35
CA THR A 218 11.36 4.67 -18.33
C THR A 218 12.16 5.73 -17.60
N LYS A 219 13.30 6.12 -18.17
CA LYS A 219 14.15 7.15 -17.57
C LYS A 219 13.37 8.46 -17.43
N GLU A 220 12.66 8.84 -18.48
CA GLU A 220 11.93 10.10 -18.60
C GLU A 220 10.80 10.19 -17.56
N GLU A 221 9.99 9.13 -17.42
CA GLU A 221 8.90 9.15 -16.43
C GLU A 221 9.42 9.15 -15.00
N THR A 222 10.50 8.41 -14.74
CA THR A 222 11.14 8.38 -13.42
C THR A 222 11.72 9.76 -13.07
N ASP A 223 12.33 10.43 -14.05
CA ASP A 223 12.84 11.79 -13.89
C ASP A 223 11.73 12.81 -13.60
N ILE A 224 10.60 12.70 -14.32
CA ILE A 224 9.40 13.53 -14.09
C ILE A 224 8.86 13.26 -12.68
N MET A 225 8.72 11.99 -12.29
CA MET A 225 8.22 11.62 -10.97
C MET A 225 9.11 12.19 -9.86
N TYR A 226 10.42 12.02 -9.94
CA TYR A 226 11.34 12.52 -8.92
C TYR A 226 11.37 14.05 -8.85
N SER A 227 11.32 14.72 -10.00
CA SER A 227 11.22 16.19 -10.07
C SER A 227 9.94 16.71 -9.41
N ASN A 228 8.83 15.98 -9.55
CA ASN A 228 7.59 16.30 -8.85
C ASN A 228 7.71 16.07 -7.33
N CYS A 229 8.42 15.02 -6.91
CA CYS A 229 8.71 14.74 -5.50
C CYS A 229 9.55 15.88 -4.89
N LEU A 230 10.61 16.32 -5.55
CA LEU A 230 11.48 17.42 -5.10
C LEU A 230 10.73 18.74 -4.89
N ARG A 231 9.74 19.03 -5.74
CA ARG A 231 8.89 20.23 -5.62
C ARG A 231 7.86 20.14 -4.51
N SER A 232 7.54 18.93 -4.07
CA SER A 232 6.34 18.69 -3.26
C SER A 232 6.61 17.98 -1.93
N TYR A 233 7.81 17.44 -1.68
CA TYR A 233 8.06 16.58 -0.52
C TYR A 233 7.77 17.29 0.81
N THR A 234 8.05 18.58 0.92
CA THR A 234 7.76 19.40 2.12
C THR A 234 6.27 19.53 2.44
N ARG A 235 5.39 19.24 1.47
CA ARG A 235 3.93 19.26 1.65
C ARG A 235 3.37 17.96 2.21
N TYR A 236 4.21 16.92 2.33
CA TYR A 236 3.83 15.60 2.81
C TYR A 236 4.74 15.16 3.96
N ASN A 237 4.22 14.35 4.87
CA ASN A 237 5.00 13.80 5.99
C ASN A 237 5.69 12.47 5.60
N TYR A 238 6.27 12.41 4.40
CA TYR A 238 7.06 11.27 3.96
C TYR A 238 8.53 11.53 4.32
N THR A 239 9.07 10.69 5.19
CA THR A 239 10.48 10.75 5.64
C THR A 239 11.21 9.53 5.12
N ILE A 240 12.53 9.45 5.32
CA ILE A 240 13.30 8.25 5.00
C ILE A 240 12.73 6.97 5.65
N GLY A 241 12.01 7.11 6.78
CA GLY A 241 11.27 6.01 7.41
C GLY A 241 10.18 5.40 6.51
N THR A 242 9.55 6.20 5.64
CA THR A 242 8.58 5.70 4.64
C THR A 242 9.24 4.76 3.63
N PHE A 243 10.45 5.07 3.17
CA PHE A 243 11.21 4.20 2.29
C PHE A 243 11.54 2.87 2.99
N TYR A 244 12.09 2.92 4.21
CA TYR A 244 12.42 1.71 4.97
C TYR A 244 11.20 0.88 5.33
N TYR A 245 10.05 1.51 5.57
CA TYR A 245 8.79 0.81 5.76
C TYR A 245 8.44 -0.06 4.54
N PHE A 246 8.57 0.46 3.31
CA PHE A 246 8.35 -0.35 2.11
C PHE A 246 9.44 -1.41 1.91
N CYS A 247 10.72 -1.11 2.17
CA CYS A 247 11.75 -2.14 2.16
C CYS A 247 11.40 -3.31 3.11
N LYS A 248 10.91 -2.99 4.31
CA LYS A 248 10.47 -4.01 5.28
C LYS A 248 9.28 -4.81 4.75
N GLU A 249 8.23 -4.13 4.29
CA GLU A 249 7.02 -4.77 3.75
C GLU A 249 7.28 -5.78 2.63
N TYR A 250 8.28 -5.49 1.78
CA TYR A 250 8.66 -6.34 0.65
C TYR A 250 9.80 -7.30 0.96
N GLY A 251 10.23 -7.42 2.22
CA GLY A 251 11.23 -8.41 2.64
C GLY A 251 12.68 -8.06 2.28
N VAL A 252 12.97 -6.78 2.01
CA VAL A 252 14.31 -6.29 1.68
C VAL A 252 15.16 -6.10 2.95
N ILE A 253 14.54 -5.63 4.04
CA ILE A 253 15.20 -5.42 5.34
C ILE A 253 14.52 -6.10 6.50
#